data_AF-A0A2V8NW79-F1
#
_entry.id   AF-A0A2V8NW79-F1
#
_cell.length_a   1.000
_cell.length_b   1.000
_cell.length_c   1.000
_cell.angle_alpha   90.00
_cell.angle_beta   90.00
_cell.angle_gamma   90.00
#
_symmetry.space_group_name_H-M   'P 1'
#
loop_
_entity.id
_entity.type
_entity.pdbx_description
1 polymer ?
#
loop_
_entity_poly.entity_id
_entity_poly.type
_entity_poly.pdbx_seq_one_letter_code
_entity_poly.pdbx_strand_id
1 'polypeptide(L)'
;GARKIKYASGQEVDWPLIAFSPRKQNLTLYVLSGEDSHADLLAKLGKHSVSKGCLYIKRLSDVDMPTLKKLIGASVKRKKV
;
A
#
# COMPACT_ATOMS: atom_id res chain seq x y z
N GLY A 1 1.03 1.84 -14.57
CA GLY A 1 1.58 3.20 -14.39
C GLY A 1 2.65 3.18 -13.32
N ALA A 2 3.63 4.08 -13.40
CA ALA A 2 4.73 4.21 -12.46
C ALA A 2 4.89 5.68 -12.03
N ARG A 3 5.57 5.92 -10.90
CA ARG A 3 5.93 7.23 -10.37
C ARG A 3 7.44 7.35 -10.27
N LYS A 4 7.99 8.53 -10.49
CA LYS A 4 9.41 8.78 -10.24
C LYS A 4 9.64 9.09 -8.77
N ILE A 5 10.55 8.35 -8.14
CA ILE A 5 11.05 8.63 -6.79
C ILE A 5 12.50 9.04 -6.92
N LYS A 6 12.87 10.15 -6.29
CA LYS A 6 14.26 10.58 -6.12
C LYS A 6 14.69 10.37 -4.68
N TYR A 7 15.71 9.55 -4.47
CA TYR A 7 16.30 9.35 -3.16
C TYR A 7 17.23 10.51 -2.79
N ALA A 8 17.52 10.67 -1.49
CA ALA A 8 18.46 11.67 -1.00
C ALA A 8 19.88 11.53 -1.62
N SER A 9 20.25 10.31 -2.04
CA SER A 9 21.49 10.03 -2.78
C SER A 9 21.49 10.53 -4.24
N GLY A 10 20.38 11.10 -4.72
CA GLY A 10 20.22 11.58 -6.10
C GLY A 10 19.74 10.51 -7.08
N GLN A 11 19.69 9.24 -6.67
CA GLN A 11 19.18 8.15 -7.51
C GLN A 11 17.69 8.31 -7.79
N GLU A 12 17.31 8.20 -9.07
CA GLU A 12 15.92 8.24 -9.52
C GLU A 12 15.47 6.84 -9.95
N VAL A 13 14.27 6.44 -9.54
CA VAL A 13 13.67 5.15 -9.91
C VAL A 13 12.21 5.31 -10.30
N ASP A 14 11.79 4.57 -11.33
CA ASP A 14 10.38 4.38 -11.63
C ASP A 14 9.79 3.32 -10.69
N TRP A 15 8.96 3.78 -9.75
CA TRP A 15 8.29 2.95 -8.77
C TRP A 15 6.86 2.63 -9.21
N PRO A 16 6.37 1.39 -9.08
CA PRO A 16 4.99 1.08 -9.43
C PRO A 16 3.99 1.88 -8.59
N LEU A 17 2.84 2.23 -9.18
CA LEU A 17 1.75 2.90 -8.45
C LEU A 17 1.17 2.01 -7.35
N ILE A 18 1.02 0.72 -7.64
CA ILE A 18 0.67 -0.35 -6.71
C ILE A 18 1.45 -1.60 -7.10
N ALA A 19 1.86 -2.39 -6.11
CA ALA A 19 2.48 -3.69 -6.32
C ALA A 19 2.19 -4.60 -5.12
N PHE A 20 2.47 -5.89 -5.26
CA PHE A 20 2.41 -6.83 -4.14
C PHE A 20 3.56 -7.83 -4.21
N SER A 21 3.91 -8.39 -3.06
CA SER A 21 4.91 -9.45 -2.94
C SER A 21 4.40 -10.55 -2.00
N PRO A 22 4.28 -11.81 -2.46
CA PRO A 22 3.98 -12.93 -1.60
C PRO A 22 5.19 -13.26 -0.70
N ARG A 23 5.02 -13.01 0.60
CA ARG A 23 5.85 -13.41 1.74
C ARG A 23 5.73 -14.89 2.07
N LYS A 24 6.73 -15.48 2.74
CA LYS A 24 6.57 -16.75 3.47
C LYS A 24 5.47 -16.68 4.53
N GLN A 25 5.33 -15.53 5.21
CA GLN A 25 4.37 -15.35 6.30
C GLN A 25 3.15 -14.50 5.91
N ASN A 26 3.32 -13.52 5.01
CA ASN A 26 2.35 -12.45 4.76
C ASN A 26 2.31 -12.07 3.26
N LEU A 27 1.15 -11.64 2.76
CA LEU A 27 1.06 -10.84 1.55
C LEU A 27 1.45 -9.38 1.87
N THR A 28 2.47 -8.87 1.19
CA THR A 28 2.89 -7.46 1.29
C THR A 28 2.27 -6.68 0.14
N LEU A 29 1.55 -5.60 0.45
CA LEU A 29 0.95 -4.69 -0.51
C LEU A 29 1.70 -3.35 -0.45
N TYR A 30 2.28 -2.95 -1.57
CA TYR A 30 2.95 -1.66 -1.77
C TYR A 30 1.92 -0.63 -2.25
N VAL A 31 0.96 -0.35 -1.37
CA VAL A 31 -0.20 0.49 -1.66
C VAL A 31 -0.24 1.73 -0.78
N LEU A 32 0.73 1.91 0.13
CA LEU A 32 0.78 3.07 1.00
C LEU A 32 1.93 4.01 0.61
N SER A 33 1.69 5.31 0.59
CA SER A 33 2.75 6.32 0.70
C SER A 33 3.25 6.38 2.15
N GLY A 34 4.52 6.72 2.35
CA GLY A 34 5.13 6.84 3.69
C GLY A 34 4.45 7.83 4.65
N GLU A 35 3.42 8.55 4.20
CA GLU A 35 2.63 9.54 4.94
C GLU A 35 1.11 9.22 4.94
N ASP A 36 0.70 7.99 4.65
CA ASP A 36 -0.71 7.72 4.32
C ASP A 36 -1.70 7.81 5.49
N SER A 37 -2.46 8.91 5.44
CA SER A 37 -3.68 9.28 6.17
C SER A 37 -4.91 8.37 5.93
N HIS A 38 -4.72 7.05 5.73
CA HIS A 38 -5.81 6.08 5.54
C HIS A 38 -6.31 5.46 6.86
N ALA A 39 -6.12 6.15 7.99
CA ALA A 39 -6.43 5.65 9.33
C ALA A 39 -7.85 5.05 9.41
N ASP A 40 -8.86 5.73 8.86
CA ASP A 40 -10.25 5.27 8.89
C ASP A 40 -10.50 3.99 8.09
N LEU A 41 -9.81 3.83 6.95
CA LEU A 41 -9.92 2.62 6.13
C LEU A 41 -9.13 1.47 6.76
N LEU A 42 -7.95 1.76 7.32
CA LEU A 42 -7.14 0.77 8.03
C LEU A 42 -7.87 0.25 9.26
N ALA A 43 -8.52 1.12 10.04
CA ALA A 43 -9.32 0.72 11.20
C ALA A 43 -10.46 -0.25 10.85
N LYS A 44 -11.01 -0.16 9.63
CA LYS A 44 -12.09 -1.02 9.13
C LYS A 44 -11.61 -2.25 8.36
N LEU A 45 -10.31 -2.35 8.09
CA LEU A 45 -9.76 -3.35 7.16
C LEU A 45 -9.76 -4.77 7.75
N GLY A 46 -9.69 -4.93 9.06
CA GLY A 46 -9.51 -6.24 9.71
C GLY A 46 -8.07 -6.48 10.17
N LYS A 47 -7.61 -7.73 10.21
CA LYS A 47 -6.27 -8.06 10.75
C LYS A 47 -5.18 -7.71 9.73
N HIS A 48 -4.40 -6.70 10.05
CA HIS A 48 -3.30 -6.24 9.20
C HIS A 48 -2.19 -5.59 10.06
N SER A 49 -1.04 -5.35 9.45
CA SER A 49 -0.03 -4.44 10.00
C SER A 49 0.51 -3.51 8.92
N VAL A 50 1.13 -2.41 9.33
CA VAL A 50 1.69 -1.39 8.42
C VAL A 50 3.09 -0.99 8.86
N SER A 51 3.99 -0.77 7.89
CA SER A 51 5.34 -0.25 8.13
C SER A 51 5.91 0.41 6.88
N LYS A 52 6.52 1.59 7.01
CA LYS A 52 7.24 2.32 5.94
C LYS A 52 6.54 2.29 4.56
N GLY A 53 5.23 2.53 4.52
CA GLY A 53 4.45 2.53 3.27
C GLY A 53 4.03 1.16 2.73
N CYS A 54 4.15 0.10 3.54
CA CYS A 54 3.69 -1.25 3.20
C CYS A 54 2.52 -1.66 4.09
N LEU A 55 1.56 -2.36 3.49
CA LEU A 55 0.45 -3.03 4.18
C LEU A 55 0.71 -4.54 4.16
N TYR A 56 0.66 -5.18 5.32
CA TYR A 56 0.87 -6.61 5.47
C TYR A 56 -0.43 -7.30 5.89
N ILE A 57 -0.79 -8.37 5.17
CA ILE A 57 -1.98 -9.17 5.43
C ILE A 57 -1.56 -10.64 5.40
N LYS A 58 -1.97 -11.46 6.38
CA LYS A 58 -1.64 -12.90 6.37
C LYS A 58 -2.46 -13.66 5.32
N ARG A 59 -3.77 -13.42 5.28
CA ARG A 59 -4.70 -14.06 4.34
C ARG A 59 -5.78 -13.06 3.91
N LEU A 60 -6.27 -13.17 2.68
CA LEU A 60 -7.36 -12.30 2.21
C LEU A 60 -8.66 -12.48 3.02
N SER A 61 -8.87 -13.65 3.62
CA SER A 61 -9.98 -13.92 4.54
C SER A 61 -9.91 -13.15 5.85
N ASP A 62 -8.74 -12.62 6.21
CA ASP A 62 -8.54 -11.88 7.46
C ASP A 62 -8.94 -10.39 7.33
N VAL A 63 -9.32 -9.96 6.12
CA VAL A 63 -9.61 -8.55 5.80
C VAL A 63 -10.93 -8.36 5.07
N ASP A 64 -11.52 -7.18 5.25
CA ASP A 64 -12.72 -6.76 4.54
C ASP A 64 -12.37 -6.37 3.09
N MET A 65 -12.80 -7.20 2.14
CA MET A 65 -12.51 -7.01 0.71
C MET A 65 -13.03 -5.67 0.13
N PRO A 66 -14.26 -5.21 0.46
CA PRO A 66 -14.71 -3.87 0.08
C PRO A 66 -13.80 -2.75 0.57
N THR A 67 -13.35 -2.80 1.82
CA THR A 67 -12.44 -1.81 2.41
C THR A 67 -11.05 -1.88 1.77
N LEU A 68 -10.52 -3.07 1.51
CA LEU A 68 -9.27 -3.25 0.79
C LEU A 68 -9.31 -2.63 -0.62
N LYS A 69 -10.41 -2.84 -1.37
CA LYS A 69 -10.60 -2.24 -2.70
C LYS A 69 -10.63 -0.70 -2.61
N LYS A 70 -11.33 -0.13 -1.62
CA LYS A 70 -11.37 1.32 -1.40
C LYS A 70 -9.98 1.87 -1.10
N LEU A 71 -9.21 1.18 -0.24
CA LEU A 71 -7.85 1.57 0.12
C LEU A 71 -6.91 1.57 -1.10
N ILE A 72 -6.94 0.52 -1.92
CA ILE A 72 -6.16 0.45 -3.17
C ILE A 72 -6.58 1.55 -4.16
N GLY A 73 -7.88 1.82 -4.29
CA GLY A 73 -8.37 2.90 -5.14
C GLY A 73 -7.93 4.29 -4.67
N ALA A 74 -7.97 4.53 -3.35
CA ALA A 74 -7.57 5.80 -2.76
C ALA A 74 -6.06 6.07 -2.89
N SER A 75 -5.23 5.02 -2.82
CA SER A 75 -3.78 5.17 -2.95
C SER A 75 -3.32 5.56 -4.36
N VAL A 76 -4.05 5.12 -5.39
CA VAL A 76 -3.77 5.50 -6.79
C VAL A 76 -4.32 6.89 -7.12
N LYS A 77 -5.52 7.23 -6.63
CA LYS A 77 -6.14 8.55 -6.90
C LYS A 77 -5.28 9.72 -6.41
N ARG A 78 -4.68 9.62 -5.21
CA ARG A 78 -3.78 10.66 -4.70
C ARG A 78 -2.53 10.90 -5.55
N LYS A 79 -2.17 9.94 -6.40
CA LYS A 79 -0.93 9.95 -7.19
C LYS A 79 -1.16 10.34 -8.66
N LYS A 80 -2.40 10.68 -9.04
CA LYS A 80 -2.72 11.38 -10.29
C LYS A 80 -2.66 12.88 -10.04
N VAL A 81 -1.44 13.43 -9.98
CA VAL A 81 -1.17 14.87 -10.12
C VAL A 81 0.04 15.01 -11.01
#